data_AF-A0A5C3LF42-F1
#
_entry.id   AF-A0A5C3LF42-F1
#
_cell.length_a   1.000
_cell.length_b   1.000
_cell.length_c   1.000
_cell.angle_alpha   90.00
_cell.angle_beta   90.00
_cell.angle_gamma   90.00
#
_symmetry.space_group_name_H-M   'P 1'
#
loop_
_entity.id
_entity.type
_entity.pdbx_description
1 polymer ?
#
loop_
_entity_poly.entity_id
_entity_poly.type
_entity_poly.pdbx_seq_one_letter_code
_entity_poly.pdbx_strand_id
1 'polypeptide(L)'
;MSYLSKTQVLTYVDAVRLFSDNSIQEDFITAFQKLSLGMMTLLENFDAIARQLHTLDLQRLTVPLKPRWDSLRNDFAELLWQFRSNAGIISGRLKIFCTMVLPLVAQRSEGGSSRSRDEKFQVIQSYMNISADHANATTSLLDRALKFNAVLASFHTEFAKFASHRVQTGQKEMRDLSYKIIELQAHVQQICVLNRDIATSDVTHLMFNTLRMVSSSGRKSSRSRVSHQRLILNNDLAVIGTAYEQLDLRRNELAHAHYASQICHSKTEVLTSIQASLSTMTSEEILTFESGLSVFLSVWGRLRNDCTEILHWIRSSSGQSYPSVIASYMDGGNTLYGPIANALDGCIRGIDPSRFMSKT
;
A
#
# COMPACT_ATOMS: atom_id res chain seq x y z
N MET A 1 24.81 -25.67 -3.68
CA MET A 1 24.44 -25.38 -5.08
C MET A 1 23.37 -24.29 -5.06
N SER A 2 23.74 -23.04 -5.33
CA SER A 2 22.78 -21.94 -5.42
C SER A 2 22.11 -21.99 -6.79
N TYR A 3 20.82 -22.32 -6.83
CA TYR A 3 20.01 -22.05 -8.01
C TYR A 3 19.96 -20.53 -8.20
N LEU A 4 20.78 -20.02 -9.11
CA LEU A 4 20.58 -18.70 -9.71
C LEU A 4 19.20 -18.73 -10.36
N SER A 5 18.20 -18.13 -9.72
CA SER A 5 16.90 -17.92 -10.34
C SER A 5 17.13 -17.10 -11.60
N LYS A 6 16.93 -17.72 -12.77
CA LYS A 6 16.98 -17.02 -14.05
C LYS A 6 15.95 -15.90 -14.01
N THR A 7 16.42 -14.68 -14.18
CA THR A 7 15.58 -13.50 -14.27
C THR A 7 14.78 -13.62 -15.57
N GLN A 8 13.46 -13.75 -15.48
CA GLN A 8 12.57 -13.96 -16.63
C GLN A 8 11.52 -12.85 -16.66
N VAL A 9 11.16 -12.40 -17.87
CA VAL A 9 10.01 -11.51 -18.07
C VAL A 9 8.76 -12.28 -17.65
N LEU A 10 8.02 -11.75 -16.68
CA LEU A 10 6.86 -12.42 -16.10
C LEU A 10 5.70 -12.40 -17.11
N THR A 11 5.25 -13.57 -17.56
CA THR A 11 4.04 -13.65 -18.37
C THR A 11 2.79 -13.61 -17.49
N TYR A 12 1.63 -13.29 -18.09
CA TYR A 12 0.36 -13.30 -17.36
C TYR A 12 0.06 -14.69 -16.76
N VAL A 13 0.33 -15.77 -17.51
CA VAL A 13 0.12 -17.15 -17.04
C VAL A 13 1.05 -17.48 -15.87
N ASP A 14 2.32 -17.06 -15.93
CA ASP A 14 3.26 -17.26 -14.82
C ASP A 14 2.79 -16.53 -13.56
N ALA A 15 2.30 -15.31 -13.72
CA ALA A 15 1.74 -14.54 -12.63
C ALA A 15 0.49 -15.23 -12.03
N VAL A 16 -0.46 -15.68 -12.85
CA VAL A 16 -1.63 -16.42 -12.35
C VAL A 16 -1.21 -17.67 -11.59
N ARG A 17 -0.25 -18.45 -12.11
CA ARG A 17 0.27 -19.64 -11.40
C ARG A 17 0.86 -19.30 -10.05
N LEU A 18 1.60 -18.20 -9.95
CA LEU A 18 2.18 -17.73 -8.68
C LEU A 18 1.11 -17.23 -7.70
N PHE A 19 0.14 -16.44 -8.17
CA PHE A 19 -0.98 -15.98 -7.34
C PHE A 19 -1.87 -17.16 -6.88
N SER A 20 -1.95 -18.23 -7.67
CA SER A 20 -2.66 -19.47 -7.32
C SER A 20 -1.88 -20.41 -6.39
N ASP A 21 -0.59 -20.16 -6.13
CA ASP A 21 0.19 -20.99 -5.21
C ASP A 21 -0.23 -20.72 -3.75
N ASN A 22 -0.62 -21.78 -3.04
CA ASN A 22 -1.13 -21.67 -1.66
C ASN A 22 -0.15 -20.97 -0.71
N SER A 23 1.16 -21.18 -0.86
CA SER A 23 2.15 -20.53 0.00
C SER A 23 2.23 -19.02 -0.25
N ILE A 24 2.07 -18.61 -1.51
CA ILE A 24 2.02 -17.21 -1.90
C ILE A 24 0.72 -16.55 -1.40
N GLN A 25 -0.41 -17.25 -1.47
CA GLN A 25 -1.69 -16.75 -0.94
C GLN A 25 -1.65 -16.55 0.58
N GLU A 26 -1.07 -17.50 1.32
CA GLU A 26 -0.86 -17.38 2.77
C GLU A 26 0.04 -16.17 3.09
N ASP A 27 1.10 -15.96 2.31
CA ASP A 27 1.98 -14.80 2.44
C ASP A 27 1.23 -13.48 2.19
N PHE A 28 0.35 -13.42 1.18
CA PHE A 28 -0.50 -12.24 0.92
C PHE A 28 -1.45 -11.95 2.07
N ILE A 29 -2.19 -12.96 2.53
CA ILE A 29 -3.11 -12.83 3.66
C ILE A 29 -2.36 -12.33 4.90
N THR A 30 -1.20 -12.94 5.20
CA THR A 30 -0.36 -12.54 6.33
C THR A 30 0.12 -11.11 6.19
N ALA A 31 0.56 -10.70 4.99
CA ALA A 31 1.05 -9.35 4.74
C ALA A 31 -0.06 -8.30 4.95
N PHE A 32 -1.26 -8.54 4.42
CA PHE A 32 -2.40 -7.65 4.59
C PHE A 32 -2.92 -7.60 6.04
N GLN A 33 -2.88 -8.72 6.76
CA GLN A 33 -3.20 -8.75 8.19
C GLN A 33 -2.19 -7.94 9.01
N LYS A 34 -0.89 -8.12 8.75
CA LYS A 34 0.17 -7.34 9.40
C LYS A 34 0.08 -5.86 9.05
N LEU A 35 -0.29 -5.52 7.82
CA LEU A 35 -0.56 -4.14 7.41
C LEU A 35 -1.67 -3.52 8.26
N SER A 36 -2.83 -4.21 8.36
CA SER A 36 -3.93 -3.73 9.21
C SER A 36 -3.54 -3.64 10.69
N LEU A 37 -2.77 -4.60 11.20
CA LEU A 37 -2.28 -4.57 12.58
C LEU A 37 -1.36 -3.37 12.81
N GLY A 38 -0.41 -3.13 11.90
CA GLY A 38 0.49 -1.97 11.97
C GLY A 38 -0.28 -0.64 11.97
N MET A 39 -1.30 -0.52 11.13
CA MET A 39 -2.18 0.67 11.13
C MET A 39 -2.93 0.85 12.46
N MET A 40 -3.42 -0.23 13.06
CA MET A 40 -4.08 -0.16 14.37
C MET A 40 -3.10 0.16 15.50
N THR A 41 -1.88 -0.38 15.45
CA THR A 41 -0.80 -0.03 16.38
C THR A 41 -0.41 1.44 16.27
N LEU A 42 -0.36 2.01 15.06
CA LEU A 42 -0.16 3.45 14.87
C LEU A 42 -1.25 4.28 15.56
N LEU A 43 -2.52 3.87 15.46
CA LEU A 43 -3.62 4.54 16.14
C LEU A 43 -3.45 4.49 17.67
N GLU A 44 -3.02 3.36 18.23
CA GLU A 44 -2.71 3.22 19.66
C GLU A 44 -1.50 4.07 20.08
N ASN A 45 -0.51 4.21 19.21
CA ASN A 45 0.67 5.05 19.44
C ASN A 45 0.30 6.55 19.55
N PHE A 46 -0.70 7.01 18.78
CA PHE A 46 -1.24 8.36 18.97
C PHE A 46 -1.76 8.56 20.40
N ASP A 47 -2.53 7.63 20.94
CA ASP A 47 -3.08 7.72 22.29
C ASP A 47 -1.96 7.64 23.36
N ALA A 48 -0.92 6.85 23.12
CA ALA A 48 0.25 6.77 23.99
C ALA A 48 1.04 8.08 24.04
N ILE A 49 1.34 8.68 22.88
CA ILE A 49 2.07 9.94 22.77
C ILE A 49 1.22 11.10 23.32
N ALA A 50 -0.09 11.08 23.14
CA ALA A 50 -1.00 12.11 23.68
C ALA A 50 -0.86 12.24 25.20
N ARG A 51 -0.69 11.12 25.93
CA ARG A 51 -0.45 11.13 27.38
C ARG A 51 0.88 11.78 27.74
N GLN A 52 1.93 11.51 26.98
CA GLN A 52 3.25 12.09 27.21
C GLN A 52 3.27 13.60 26.91
N LEU A 53 2.62 14.02 25.82
CA LEU A 53 2.47 15.43 25.46
C LEU A 53 1.64 16.18 26.51
N HIS A 54 0.59 15.57 27.06
CA HIS A 54 -0.18 16.19 28.14
C HIS A 54 0.70 16.52 29.36
N THR A 55 1.60 15.61 29.75
CA THR A 55 2.56 15.85 30.84
C THR A 55 3.47 17.04 30.53
N LEU A 56 3.93 17.20 29.29
CA LEU A 56 4.70 18.38 28.87
C LEU A 56 3.86 19.67 28.91
N ASP A 57 2.62 19.61 28.46
CA ASP A 57 1.71 20.77 28.46
C ASP A 57 1.43 21.28 29.88
N LEU A 58 1.29 20.37 30.86
CA LEU A 58 1.15 20.72 32.27
C LEU A 58 2.37 21.45 32.83
N GLN A 59 3.56 21.21 32.29
CA GLN A 59 4.80 21.91 32.67
C GLN A 59 4.90 23.30 32.04
N ARG A 60 3.99 23.67 31.12
CA ARG A 60 3.92 25.00 30.46
C ARG A 60 5.24 25.42 29.79
N LEU A 61 6.00 24.46 29.26
CA LEU A 61 7.30 24.72 28.62
C LEU A 61 7.20 25.24 27.19
N THR A 62 6.02 25.10 26.58
CA THR A 62 5.69 25.49 25.20
C THR A 62 4.17 25.72 25.08
N VAL A 63 3.72 26.24 23.94
CA VAL A 63 2.30 26.27 23.54
C VAL A 63 1.75 24.83 23.59
N PRO A 64 0.51 24.61 24.07
CA PRO A 64 -0.05 23.27 24.22
C PRO A 64 0.04 22.43 22.93
N LEU A 65 0.70 21.28 23.02
CA LEU A 65 0.94 20.38 21.90
C LEU A 65 -0.19 19.36 21.74
N LYS A 66 -0.80 18.93 22.85
CA LYS A 66 -1.84 17.89 22.85
C LYS A 66 -3.04 18.24 21.94
N PRO A 67 -3.59 19.46 21.91
CA PRO A 67 -4.73 19.76 21.03
C PRO A 67 -4.41 19.56 19.54
N ARG A 68 -3.21 19.97 19.09
CA ARG A 68 -2.75 19.74 17.71
C ARG A 68 -2.56 18.25 17.44
N TRP A 69 -2.02 17.52 18.41
CA TRP A 69 -1.84 16.08 18.31
C TRP A 69 -3.16 15.31 18.24
N ASP A 70 -4.15 15.69 19.04
CA ASP A 70 -5.49 15.08 19.01
C ASP A 70 -6.19 15.33 17.66
N SER A 71 -5.96 16.50 17.03
CA SER A 71 -6.40 16.75 15.65
C SER A 71 -5.77 15.77 14.66
N LEU A 72 -4.44 15.59 14.71
CA LEU A 72 -3.73 14.64 13.85
C LEU A 72 -4.22 13.20 14.05
N ARG A 73 -4.49 12.81 15.31
CA ARG A 73 -5.05 11.50 15.64
C ARG A 73 -6.42 11.30 14.98
N ASN A 74 -7.27 12.32 14.97
CA ASN A 74 -8.59 12.25 14.33
C ASN A 74 -8.47 12.17 12.80
N ASP A 75 -7.60 12.98 12.19
CA ASP A 75 -7.32 12.94 10.76
C ASP A 75 -6.79 11.55 10.34
N PHE A 76 -5.88 10.97 11.13
CA PHE A 76 -5.36 9.62 10.92
C PHE A 76 -6.46 8.56 11.04
N ALA A 77 -7.34 8.67 12.04
CA ALA A 77 -8.45 7.75 12.21
C ALA A 77 -9.42 7.79 11.00
N GLU A 78 -9.69 8.99 10.46
CA GLU A 78 -10.50 9.14 9.25
C GLU A 78 -9.79 8.51 8.03
N LEU A 79 -8.49 8.76 7.85
CA LEU A 79 -7.70 8.14 6.78
C LEU A 79 -7.73 6.62 6.85
N LEU A 80 -7.58 6.06 8.05
CA LEU A 80 -7.61 4.63 8.28
C LEU A 80 -8.98 4.03 7.94
N TRP A 81 -10.06 4.73 8.30
CA TRP A 81 -11.42 4.32 7.91
C TRP A 81 -11.63 4.34 6.40
N GLN A 82 -11.12 5.37 5.72
CA GLN A 82 -11.21 5.47 4.26
C GLN A 82 -10.36 4.42 3.55
N PHE A 83 -9.18 4.11 4.09
CA PHE A 83 -8.33 3.03 3.63
C PHE A 83 -9.04 1.68 3.71
N ARG A 84 -9.63 1.36 4.87
CA ARG A 84 -10.44 0.16 5.06
C ARG A 84 -11.60 0.08 4.06
N SER A 85 -12.33 1.19 3.89
CA SER A 85 -13.45 1.27 2.95
C SER A 85 -12.99 1.03 1.52
N ASN A 86 -11.86 1.60 1.10
CA ASN A 86 -11.26 1.36 -0.21
C ASN A 86 -10.86 -0.11 -0.40
N ALA A 87 -10.24 -0.74 0.61
CA ALA A 87 -9.90 -2.17 0.56
C ALA A 87 -11.15 -3.04 0.31
N GLY A 88 -12.27 -2.71 0.98
CA GLY A 88 -13.56 -3.38 0.78
C GLY A 88 -14.13 -3.21 -0.61
N ILE A 89 -14.09 -1.98 -1.14
CA ILE A 89 -14.53 -1.70 -2.50
C ILE A 89 -13.68 -2.50 -3.50
N ILE A 90 -12.35 -2.45 -3.39
CA ILE A 90 -11.45 -3.20 -4.28
C ILE A 90 -11.76 -4.70 -4.20
N SER A 91 -11.79 -5.29 -3.01
CA SER A 91 -12.14 -6.72 -2.82
C SER A 91 -13.46 -7.08 -3.48
N GLY A 92 -14.52 -6.29 -3.25
CA GLY A 92 -15.84 -6.52 -3.85
C GLY A 92 -15.82 -6.43 -5.38
N ARG A 93 -15.15 -5.43 -5.94
CA ARG A 93 -15.01 -5.26 -7.39
C ARG A 93 -14.22 -6.40 -8.03
N LEU A 94 -13.14 -6.85 -7.40
CA LEU A 94 -12.34 -7.98 -7.86
C LEU A 94 -13.15 -9.28 -7.85
N LYS A 95 -13.97 -9.51 -6.82
CA LYS A 95 -14.87 -10.67 -6.76
C LYS A 95 -15.92 -10.63 -7.86
N ILE A 96 -16.61 -9.50 -8.04
CA ILE A 96 -17.59 -9.33 -9.14
C ILE A 96 -16.94 -9.57 -10.50
N PHE A 97 -15.70 -9.10 -10.70
CA PHE A 97 -14.97 -9.36 -11.92
C PHE A 97 -14.77 -10.86 -12.16
N CYS A 98 -14.33 -11.59 -11.13
CA CYS A 98 -14.06 -13.02 -11.22
C CYS A 98 -15.31 -13.88 -11.35
N THR A 99 -16.40 -13.53 -10.66
CA THR A 99 -17.59 -14.40 -10.52
C THR A 99 -18.75 -14.02 -11.43
N MET A 100 -18.77 -12.81 -11.99
CA MET A 100 -19.85 -12.35 -12.85
C MET A 100 -19.34 -11.87 -14.21
N VAL A 101 -18.35 -10.97 -14.24
CA VAL A 101 -17.90 -10.36 -15.49
C VAL A 101 -17.15 -11.38 -16.35
N LEU A 102 -16.09 -11.99 -15.82
CA LEU A 102 -15.26 -12.96 -16.55
C LEU A 102 -16.06 -14.15 -17.11
N PRO A 103 -16.91 -14.82 -16.32
CA PRO A 103 -17.74 -15.89 -16.85
C PRO A 103 -18.62 -15.43 -18.02
N LEU A 104 -19.26 -14.26 -17.91
CA LEU A 104 -20.15 -13.73 -18.94
C LEU A 104 -19.39 -13.38 -20.23
N VAL A 105 -18.23 -12.73 -20.13
CA VAL A 105 -17.44 -12.37 -21.32
C VAL A 105 -16.72 -13.57 -21.95
N ALA A 106 -16.35 -14.58 -21.16
CA ALA A 106 -15.64 -15.78 -21.62
C ALA A 106 -16.56 -16.81 -22.30
N GLN A 107 -17.88 -16.77 -22.05
CA GLN A 107 -18.84 -17.66 -22.71
C GLN A 107 -18.69 -17.59 -24.23
N ARG A 108 -18.52 -18.74 -24.89
CA ARG A 108 -18.54 -18.79 -26.36
C ARG A 108 -19.96 -18.52 -26.82
N SER A 109 -20.16 -17.48 -27.64
CA SER A 109 -21.44 -17.25 -28.30
C SER A 109 -21.58 -18.28 -29.42
N GLU A 110 -22.08 -19.48 -29.10
CA GLU A 110 -22.50 -20.45 -30.11
C GLU A 110 -23.56 -19.77 -30.99
N GLY A 111 -23.21 -19.47 -32.25
CA GLY A 111 -24.11 -18.80 -33.20
C GLY A 111 -23.99 -17.28 -33.33
N GLY A 112 -22.98 -16.62 -32.74
CA GLY A 112 -22.54 -15.27 -33.15
C GLY A 112 -23.62 -14.17 -33.19
N SER A 113 -24.68 -14.25 -32.37
CA SER A 113 -25.75 -13.26 -32.40
C SER A 113 -25.24 -11.89 -31.93
N SER A 114 -25.55 -10.82 -32.67
CA SER A 114 -25.18 -9.44 -32.31
C SER A 114 -25.59 -9.10 -30.87
N ARG A 115 -26.78 -9.57 -30.46
CA ARG A 115 -27.35 -9.36 -29.13
C ARG A 115 -26.45 -9.86 -27.98
N SER A 116 -25.81 -11.02 -28.14
CA SER A 116 -24.90 -11.55 -27.12
C SER A 116 -23.61 -10.73 -27.01
N ARG A 117 -23.13 -10.19 -28.13
CA ARG A 117 -21.96 -9.29 -28.15
C ARG A 117 -22.29 -7.94 -27.50
N ASP A 118 -23.47 -7.40 -27.78
CA ASP A 118 -23.94 -6.14 -27.22
C ASP A 118 -24.12 -6.22 -25.69
N GLU A 119 -24.62 -7.33 -25.17
CA GLU A 119 -24.72 -7.59 -23.73
C GLU A 119 -23.34 -7.63 -23.05
N LYS A 120 -22.40 -8.42 -23.58
CA LYS A 120 -21.02 -8.49 -23.08
C LYS A 120 -20.36 -7.11 -23.06
N PHE A 121 -20.57 -6.35 -24.13
CA PHE A 121 -20.07 -4.99 -24.27
C PHE A 121 -20.63 -4.06 -23.20
N GLN A 122 -21.96 -4.08 -22.97
CA GLN A 122 -22.60 -3.26 -21.94
C GLN A 122 -22.12 -3.63 -20.53
N VAL A 123 -21.98 -4.92 -20.22
CA VAL A 123 -21.52 -5.39 -18.91
C VAL A 123 -20.09 -4.93 -18.63
N ILE A 124 -19.15 -5.12 -19.56
CA ILE A 124 -17.77 -4.70 -19.36
C ILE A 124 -17.65 -3.18 -19.27
N GLN A 125 -18.40 -2.43 -20.08
CA GLN A 125 -18.37 -0.97 -20.06
C GLN A 125 -18.95 -0.41 -18.75
N SER A 126 -20.08 -0.95 -18.28
CA SER A 126 -20.65 -0.59 -16.98
C SER A 126 -19.68 -0.90 -15.85
N TYR A 127 -19.03 -2.08 -15.90
CA TYR A 127 -18.03 -2.45 -14.92
C TYR A 127 -16.85 -1.47 -14.91
N MET A 128 -16.32 -1.11 -16.08
CA MET A 128 -15.21 -0.15 -16.21
C MET A 128 -15.55 1.22 -15.64
N ASN A 129 -16.74 1.76 -15.94
CA ASN A 129 -17.16 3.08 -15.46
C ASN A 129 -17.20 3.13 -13.92
N ILE A 130 -17.87 2.15 -13.29
CA ILE A 130 -17.96 2.08 -11.83
C ILE A 130 -16.58 1.87 -11.20
N SER A 131 -15.75 1.00 -11.79
CA SER A 131 -14.39 0.75 -11.30
C SER A 131 -13.49 1.99 -11.45
N ALA A 132 -13.70 2.83 -12.46
CA ALA A 132 -12.96 4.09 -12.63
C ALA A 132 -13.29 5.10 -11.53
N ASP A 133 -14.56 5.22 -11.13
CA ASP A 133 -14.97 6.09 -10.02
C ASP A 133 -14.30 5.65 -8.70
N HIS A 134 -14.22 4.34 -8.45
CA HIS A 134 -13.53 3.81 -7.28
C HIS A 134 -12.01 3.98 -7.36
N ALA A 135 -11.40 3.85 -8.52
CA ALA A 135 -9.97 4.14 -8.72
C ALA A 135 -9.66 5.63 -8.46
N ASN A 136 -10.55 6.54 -8.86
CA ASN A 136 -10.43 7.97 -8.55
C ASN A 136 -10.55 8.22 -7.04
N ALA A 137 -11.43 7.50 -6.34
CA ALA A 137 -11.53 7.57 -4.89
C ALA A 137 -10.25 7.08 -4.18
N THR A 138 -9.60 6.03 -4.69
CA THR A 138 -8.28 5.58 -4.21
C THR A 138 -7.20 6.64 -4.45
N THR A 139 -7.21 7.30 -5.60
CA THR A 139 -6.27 8.41 -5.90
C THR A 139 -6.49 9.59 -4.94
N SER A 140 -7.75 9.92 -4.66
CA SER A 140 -8.10 10.98 -3.70
C SER A 140 -7.72 10.62 -2.26
N LEU A 141 -7.77 9.34 -1.90
CA LEU A 141 -7.24 8.84 -0.64
C LEU A 141 -5.71 8.97 -0.58
N LEU A 142 -5.00 8.64 -1.66
CA LEU A 142 -3.56 8.83 -1.74
C LEU A 142 -3.16 10.29 -1.50
N ASP A 143 -3.81 11.24 -2.17
CA ASP A 143 -3.49 12.66 -2.01
C ASP A 143 -3.73 13.14 -0.57
N ARG A 144 -4.74 12.60 0.11
CA ARG A 144 -5.02 12.91 1.53
C ARG A 144 -3.97 12.30 2.45
N ALA A 145 -3.56 11.05 2.22
CA ALA A 145 -2.47 10.42 2.97
C ALA A 145 -1.16 11.22 2.81
N LEU A 146 -0.78 11.60 1.58
CA LEU A 146 0.43 12.39 1.34
C LEU A 146 0.39 13.76 2.04
N LYS A 147 -0.76 14.43 2.06
CA LYS A 147 -0.95 15.68 2.81
C LYS A 147 -0.78 15.46 4.31
N PHE A 148 -1.40 14.41 4.84
CA PHE A 148 -1.28 14.05 6.25
C PHE A 148 0.18 13.76 6.65
N ASN A 149 0.90 12.95 5.86
CA ASN A 149 2.31 12.66 6.09
C ASN A 149 3.15 13.93 6.17
N ALA A 150 2.88 14.91 5.29
CA ALA A 150 3.59 16.20 5.31
C ALA A 150 3.30 17.01 6.59
N VAL A 151 2.04 17.04 7.05
CA VAL A 151 1.67 17.73 8.30
C VAL A 151 2.29 17.02 9.51
N LEU A 152 2.26 15.69 9.55
CA LEU A 152 2.84 14.89 10.62
C LEU A 152 4.37 15.06 10.68
N ALA A 153 5.06 15.03 9.53
CA ALA A 153 6.49 15.31 9.45
C ALA A 153 6.84 16.74 9.87
N SER A 154 5.98 17.73 9.57
CA SER A 154 6.15 19.10 10.05
C SER A 154 6.02 19.18 11.57
N PHE A 155 4.99 18.54 12.15
CA PHE A 155 4.81 18.46 13.61
C PHE A 155 6.03 17.82 14.28
N HIS A 156 6.52 16.71 13.73
CA HIS A 156 7.74 16.05 14.19
C HIS A 156 8.95 16.99 14.16
N THR A 157 9.14 17.72 13.07
CA THR A 157 10.27 18.64 12.89
C THR A 157 10.21 19.82 13.85
N GLU A 158 9.02 20.40 14.07
CA GLU A 158 8.79 21.45 15.07
C GLU A 158 9.12 20.95 16.47
N PHE A 159 8.65 19.74 16.82
CA PHE A 159 8.94 19.13 18.11
C PHE A 159 10.43 18.82 18.28
N ALA A 160 11.11 18.30 17.25
CA ALA A 160 12.54 18.04 17.25
C ALA A 160 13.35 19.32 17.49
N LYS A 161 12.96 20.43 16.84
CA LYS A 161 13.55 21.74 17.09
C LYS A 161 13.35 22.14 18.54
N PHE A 162 12.13 22.10 19.06
CA PHE A 162 11.85 22.43 20.46
C PHE A 162 12.69 21.60 21.44
N ALA A 163 12.70 20.27 21.28
CA ALA A 163 13.45 19.36 22.14
C ALA A 163 14.96 19.63 22.07
N SER A 164 15.50 19.89 20.88
CA SER A 164 16.93 20.23 20.73
C SER A 164 17.31 21.53 21.42
N HIS A 165 16.42 22.50 21.62
CA HIS A 165 16.75 23.72 22.38
C HIS A 165 16.82 23.48 23.89
N ARG A 166 16.17 22.41 24.38
CA ARG A 166 16.09 22.08 25.82
C ARG A 166 17.14 21.06 26.24
N VAL A 167 17.51 20.15 25.34
CA VAL A 167 18.49 19.09 25.58
C VAL A 167 19.76 19.40 24.82
N GLN A 168 20.89 19.57 25.49
CA GLN A 168 22.18 19.86 24.85
C GLN A 168 22.87 18.60 24.30
N THR A 169 22.69 17.47 24.96
CA THR A 169 23.25 16.18 24.54
C THR A 169 22.45 15.61 23.37
N GLY A 170 23.12 15.13 22.33
CA GLY A 170 22.48 14.43 21.20
C GLY A 170 21.70 15.32 20.23
N GLN A 171 21.84 16.66 20.29
CA GLN A 171 21.13 17.60 19.41
C GLN A 171 21.38 17.31 17.92
N LYS A 172 22.61 16.93 17.57
CA LYS A 172 23.00 16.65 16.19
C LYS A 172 22.23 15.45 15.67
N GLU A 173 22.18 14.38 16.45
CA GLU A 173 21.52 13.12 16.13
C GLU A 173 20.00 13.31 16.02
N MET A 174 19.39 14.12 16.89
CA MET A 174 17.96 14.46 16.79
C MET A 174 17.61 15.25 15.53
N ARG A 175 18.48 16.20 15.14
CA ARG A 175 18.29 16.99 13.91
C ARG A 175 18.50 16.13 12.67
N ASP A 176 19.51 15.28 12.67
CA ASP A 176 19.76 14.33 11.59
C ASP A 176 18.58 13.38 11.40
N LEU A 177 18.05 12.82 12.50
CA LEU A 177 16.86 11.97 12.45
C LEU A 177 15.63 12.69 11.86
N SER A 178 15.39 13.94 12.25
CA SER A 178 14.32 14.76 11.68
C SER A 178 14.51 15.03 10.19
N TYR A 179 15.74 15.33 9.76
CA TYR A 179 16.05 15.49 8.35
C TYR A 179 15.80 14.19 7.56
N LYS A 180 16.22 13.04 8.09
CA LYS A 180 16.01 11.73 7.47
C LYS A 180 14.54 11.36 7.32
N ILE A 181 13.67 11.77 8.26
CA ILE A 181 12.22 11.59 8.13
C ILE A 181 11.64 12.44 6.99
N ILE A 182 12.09 13.68 6.82
CA ILE A 182 11.68 14.53 5.70
C ILE A 182 12.16 13.93 4.36
N GLU A 183 13.41 13.46 4.29
CA GLU A 183 13.92 12.77 3.10
C GLU A 183 13.07 11.54 2.78
N LEU A 184 12.73 10.73 3.78
CA LEU A 184 11.86 9.56 3.62
C LEU A 184 10.49 9.95 3.04
N GLN A 185 9.85 10.98 3.61
CA GLN A 185 8.56 11.49 3.16
C GLN A 185 8.60 11.92 1.69
N ALA A 186 9.65 12.64 1.28
CA ALA A 186 9.82 13.08 -0.10
C ALA A 186 9.99 11.90 -1.08
N HIS A 187 10.76 10.88 -0.72
CA HIS A 187 10.93 9.68 -1.56
C HIS A 187 9.64 8.87 -1.66
N VAL A 188 8.88 8.71 -0.56
CA VAL A 188 7.57 8.07 -0.60
C VAL A 188 6.60 8.84 -1.48
N GLN A 189 6.58 10.17 -1.39
CA GLN A 189 5.76 11.00 -2.28
C GLN A 189 6.11 10.78 -3.75
N GLN A 190 7.41 10.71 -4.09
CA GLN A 190 7.86 10.41 -5.45
C GLN A 190 7.37 9.03 -5.92
N ILE A 191 7.50 7.99 -5.09
CA ILE A 191 7.03 6.65 -5.41
C ILE A 191 5.52 6.62 -5.65
N CYS A 192 4.74 7.30 -4.82
CA CYS A 192 3.30 7.37 -4.96
C CYS A 192 2.88 8.06 -6.27
N VAL A 193 3.57 9.14 -6.65
CA VAL A 193 3.36 9.81 -7.94
C VAL A 193 3.71 8.88 -9.10
N LEU A 194 4.86 8.21 -9.04
CA LEU A 194 5.26 7.26 -10.07
C LEU A 194 4.25 6.12 -10.23
N ASN A 195 3.76 5.52 -9.14
CA ASN A 195 2.75 4.46 -9.17
C ASN A 195 1.42 4.92 -9.78
N ARG A 196 1.01 6.18 -9.51
CA ARG A 196 -0.21 6.76 -10.05
C ARG A 196 -0.12 7.02 -11.55
N ASP A 197 1.03 7.47 -12.01
CA ASP A 197 1.20 8.02 -13.37
C ASP A 197 1.62 6.96 -14.41
N ILE A 198 1.66 5.67 -14.03
CA ILE A 198 1.93 4.57 -14.99
C ILE A 198 0.83 4.50 -16.04
N ALA A 199 1.22 4.71 -17.30
CA ALA A 199 0.32 4.62 -18.44
C ALA A 199 -0.22 3.19 -18.64
N THR A 200 0.67 2.20 -18.61
CA THR A 200 0.33 0.79 -18.84
C THR A 200 0.87 -0.12 -17.74
N SER A 201 0.03 -0.41 -16.74
CA SER A 201 0.34 -1.41 -15.71
C SER A 201 0.29 -2.83 -16.30
N ASP A 202 1.45 -3.40 -16.61
CA ASP A 202 1.56 -4.83 -16.93
C ASP A 202 1.33 -5.69 -15.66
N VAL A 203 1.40 -7.01 -15.80
CA VAL A 203 1.25 -7.94 -14.68
C VAL A 203 2.44 -7.90 -13.71
N THR A 204 3.62 -7.51 -14.20
CA THR A 204 4.85 -7.38 -13.41
C THR A 204 4.68 -6.31 -12.34
N HIS A 205 4.04 -5.18 -12.67
CA HIS A 205 3.80 -4.10 -11.72
C HIS A 205 2.95 -4.54 -10.51
N LEU A 206 1.82 -5.21 -10.76
CA LEU A 206 0.96 -5.74 -9.70
C LEU A 206 1.69 -6.78 -8.85
N MET A 207 2.39 -7.72 -9.50
CA MET A 207 3.20 -8.72 -8.80
C MET A 207 4.27 -8.04 -7.92
N PHE A 208 5.01 -7.08 -8.48
CA PHE A 208 6.07 -6.37 -7.79
C PHE A 208 5.57 -5.70 -6.51
N ASN A 209 4.50 -4.90 -6.58
CA ASN A 209 3.97 -4.22 -5.40
C ASN A 209 3.41 -5.22 -4.36
N THR A 210 2.78 -6.30 -4.81
CA THR A 210 2.27 -7.34 -3.90
C THR A 210 3.42 -8.06 -3.17
N LEU A 211 4.47 -8.47 -3.89
CA LEU A 211 5.65 -9.12 -3.29
C LEU A 211 6.44 -8.15 -2.39
N ARG A 212 6.45 -6.86 -2.72
CA ARG A 212 7.09 -5.83 -1.90
C ARG A 212 6.35 -5.64 -0.59
N MET A 213 5.01 -5.60 -0.59
CA MET A 213 4.19 -5.59 0.61
C MET A 213 4.41 -6.85 1.47
N VAL A 214 4.54 -8.03 0.86
CA VAL A 214 4.93 -9.24 1.59
C VAL A 214 6.29 -9.07 2.26
N SER A 215 7.26 -8.55 1.53
CA SER A 215 8.63 -8.37 2.02
C SER A 215 8.73 -7.31 3.13
N SER A 216 7.91 -6.26 3.08
CA SER A 216 7.87 -5.23 4.13
C SER A 216 7.21 -5.70 5.42
N SER A 217 6.39 -6.76 5.37
CA SER A 217 5.70 -7.32 6.54
C SER A 217 6.59 -8.15 7.50
N GLY A 218 7.91 -8.21 7.31
CA GLY A 218 8.86 -8.81 8.26
C GLY A 218 9.07 -10.33 8.15
N ARG A 219 9.45 -11.00 9.26
CA ARG A 219 9.89 -12.42 9.25
C ARG A 219 8.81 -13.33 8.63
N LYS A 220 9.27 -14.10 7.63
CA LYS A 220 8.49 -14.96 6.74
C LYS A 220 8.13 -16.28 7.43
N SER A 221 7.05 -16.92 6.97
CA SER A 221 6.84 -18.34 7.20
C SER A 221 8.04 -19.11 6.63
N SER A 222 8.57 -20.10 7.35
CA SER A 222 9.77 -20.87 6.97
C SER A 222 9.63 -21.63 5.63
N ARG A 223 8.44 -21.63 5.02
CA ARG A 223 8.11 -22.28 3.75
C ARG A 223 8.02 -21.33 2.54
N SER A 224 8.16 -20.00 2.72
CA SER A 224 7.92 -19.02 1.66
C SER A 224 9.00 -19.04 0.56
N ARG A 225 8.59 -19.17 -0.71
CA ARG A 225 9.46 -19.09 -1.91
C ARG A 225 9.64 -17.66 -2.43
N VAL A 226 8.95 -16.67 -1.86
CA VAL A 226 8.90 -15.27 -2.31
C VAL A 226 10.29 -14.58 -2.28
N SER A 227 11.18 -14.99 -1.37
CA SER A 227 12.50 -14.34 -1.19
C SER A 227 13.46 -14.45 -2.38
N HIS A 228 13.21 -15.36 -3.33
CA HIS A 228 14.15 -15.64 -4.43
C HIS A 228 13.70 -15.11 -5.80
N GLN A 229 12.52 -14.48 -5.86
CA GLN A 229 11.93 -14.08 -7.12
C GLN A 229 12.23 -12.60 -7.40
N ARG A 230 13.36 -12.37 -8.09
CA ARG A 230 13.67 -11.05 -8.66
C ARG A 230 12.90 -10.89 -9.96
N LEU A 231 11.97 -9.94 -9.97
CA LEU A 231 11.25 -9.54 -11.18
C LEU A 231 12.12 -8.58 -11.99
N ILE A 232 12.13 -8.75 -13.32
CA ILE A 232 12.71 -7.75 -14.21
C ILE A 232 11.67 -6.63 -14.39
N LEU A 233 12.03 -5.42 -13.96
CA LEU A 233 11.21 -4.22 -14.21
C LEU A 233 11.72 -3.53 -15.47
N ASN A 234 10.98 -3.63 -16.57
CA ASN A 234 11.33 -3.03 -17.86
C ASN A 234 10.60 -1.69 -18.08
N ASN A 235 11.15 -0.86 -18.97
CA ASN A 235 10.55 0.41 -19.42
C ASN A 235 10.18 1.31 -18.24
N ASP A 236 8.93 1.78 -18.19
CA ASP A 236 8.40 2.68 -17.15
C ASP A 236 8.53 2.09 -15.73
N LEU A 237 8.53 0.75 -15.59
CA LEU A 237 8.68 0.10 -14.29
C LEU A 237 10.12 0.13 -13.76
N ALA A 238 11.12 0.33 -14.63
CA ALA A 238 12.51 0.43 -14.19
C ALA A 238 12.71 1.64 -13.27
N VAL A 239 12.04 2.77 -13.57
CA VAL A 239 12.08 3.99 -12.75
C VAL A 239 11.47 3.74 -11.37
N ILE A 240 10.38 2.98 -11.30
CA ILE A 240 9.76 2.56 -10.04
C ILE A 240 10.70 1.66 -9.25
N GLY A 241 11.34 0.70 -9.92
CA GLY A 241 12.37 -0.16 -9.33
C GLY A 241 13.47 0.65 -8.66
N THR A 242 14.08 1.59 -9.38
CA THR A 242 15.12 2.47 -8.86
C THR A 242 14.63 3.34 -7.71
N ALA A 243 13.42 3.90 -7.79
CA ALA A 243 12.85 4.70 -6.70
C ALA A 243 12.68 3.87 -5.42
N TYR A 244 12.30 2.61 -5.55
CA TYR A 244 12.17 1.69 -4.42
C TYR A 244 13.51 1.20 -3.86
N GLU A 245 14.53 1.00 -4.70
CA GLU A 245 15.90 0.76 -4.24
C GLU A 245 16.41 1.95 -3.41
N GLN A 246 16.15 3.17 -3.87
CA GLN A 246 16.47 4.39 -3.12
C GLN A 246 15.69 4.45 -1.80
N LEU A 247 14.40 4.11 -1.79
CA LEU A 247 13.62 4.02 -0.55
C LEU A 247 14.24 3.04 0.45
N ASP A 248 14.71 1.87 -0.01
CA ASP A 248 15.34 0.88 0.86
C ASP A 248 16.66 1.39 1.45
N LEU A 249 17.46 2.13 0.66
CA LEU A 249 18.64 2.84 1.17
C LEU A 249 18.26 3.88 2.24
N ARG A 250 17.23 4.70 2.00
CA ARG A 250 16.77 5.72 2.96
C ARG A 250 16.22 5.11 4.24
N ARG A 251 15.52 3.97 4.16
CA ARG A 251 15.08 3.21 5.33
C ARG A 251 16.25 2.73 6.18
N ASN A 252 17.32 2.26 5.56
CA ASN A 252 18.53 1.84 6.27
C ASN A 252 19.24 3.03 6.93
N GLU A 253 19.41 4.14 6.22
CA GLU A 253 19.97 5.38 6.79
C GLU A 253 19.15 5.87 7.99
N LEU A 254 17.82 5.86 7.86
CA LEU A 254 16.91 6.24 8.94
C LEU A 254 17.02 5.30 10.14
N ALA A 255 17.14 3.99 9.92
CA ALA A 255 17.35 3.02 11.00
C ALA A 255 18.66 3.28 11.76
N HIS A 256 19.74 3.65 11.05
CA HIS A 256 20.99 4.05 11.67
C HIS A 256 20.86 5.35 12.47
N ALA A 257 20.15 6.36 11.93
CA ALA A 257 19.89 7.62 12.64
C ALA A 257 19.04 7.39 13.91
N HIS A 258 18.04 6.52 13.85
CA HIS A 258 17.27 6.09 15.02
C HIS A 258 18.15 5.45 16.08
N TYR A 259 19.00 4.51 15.68
CA TYR A 259 19.90 3.82 16.60
C TYR A 259 20.90 4.78 17.26
N ALA A 260 21.50 5.68 16.46
CA ALA A 260 22.40 6.71 16.97
C ALA A 260 21.71 7.64 17.98
N SER A 261 20.51 8.13 17.65
CA SER A 261 19.71 8.94 18.57
C SER A 261 19.40 8.19 19.87
N GLN A 262 19.02 6.91 19.79
CA GLN A 262 18.73 6.11 20.99
C GLN A 262 19.94 5.88 21.90
N ILE A 263 21.16 5.75 21.35
CA ILE A 263 22.38 5.59 22.15
C ILE A 263 22.76 6.90 22.84
N CYS A 264 22.64 8.02 22.13
CA CYS A 264 23.06 9.33 22.63
C CYS A 264 22.17 9.88 23.75
N HIS A 265 20.99 9.30 23.99
CA HIS A 265 20.05 9.78 24.99
C HIS A 265 19.81 8.76 26.10
N SER A 266 19.86 9.23 27.35
CA SER A 266 19.38 8.44 28.48
C SER A 266 17.86 8.30 28.39
N LYS A 267 17.34 7.07 28.45
CA LYS A 267 15.89 6.76 28.45
C LYS A 267 15.09 7.44 29.56
N THR A 268 15.75 8.09 30.51
CA THR A 268 15.16 8.81 31.65
C THR A 268 14.67 10.21 31.30
N GLU A 269 15.04 10.76 30.14
CA GLU A 269 14.61 12.11 29.75
C GLU A 269 13.30 12.07 28.94
N VAL A 270 12.27 12.75 29.44
CA VAL A 270 10.91 12.70 28.88
C VAL A 270 10.86 13.23 27.44
N LEU A 271 11.59 14.31 27.15
CA LEU A 271 11.62 14.93 25.81
C LEU A 271 12.24 14.01 24.75
N THR A 272 13.32 13.32 25.07
CA THR A 272 14.01 12.41 24.15
C THR A 272 13.18 11.15 23.90
N SER A 273 12.48 10.64 24.94
CA SER A 273 11.52 9.55 24.82
C SER A 273 10.34 9.88 23.90
N ILE A 274 9.76 11.08 24.03
CA ILE A 274 8.68 11.56 23.15
C ILE A 274 9.21 11.74 21.74
N GLN A 275 10.38 12.36 21.56
CA GLN A 275 11.00 12.53 20.24
C GLN A 275 11.22 11.19 19.55
N ALA A 276 11.77 10.20 20.26
CA ALA A 276 11.99 8.86 19.71
C ALA A 276 10.67 8.22 19.29
N SER A 277 9.64 8.30 20.14
CA SER A 277 8.30 7.75 19.86
C SER A 277 7.66 8.42 18.64
N LEU A 278 7.70 9.76 18.56
CA LEU A 278 7.22 10.53 17.42
C LEU A 278 7.96 10.17 16.13
N SER A 279 9.29 10.04 16.21
CA SER A 279 10.14 9.70 15.05
C SER A 279 9.76 8.33 14.50
N THR A 280 9.65 7.33 15.38
CA THR A 280 9.29 5.95 15.00
C THR A 280 7.92 5.94 14.37
N MET A 281 6.92 6.51 15.06
CA MET A 281 5.54 6.55 14.58
C MET A 281 5.41 7.27 13.24
N THR A 282 6.07 8.41 13.06
CA THR A 282 6.04 9.17 11.80
C THR A 282 6.63 8.36 10.65
N SER A 283 7.77 7.71 10.85
CA SER A 283 8.39 6.87 9.82
C SER A 283 7.56 5.63 9.46
N GLU A 284 6.98 4.98 10.47
CA GLU A 284 6.13 3.80 10.30
C GLU A 284 4.84 4.17 9.56
N GLU A 285 4.23 5.30 9.89
CA GLU A 285 3.04 5.83 9.24
C GLU A 285 3.26 6.08 7.74
N ILE A 286 4.33 6.82 7.41
CA ILE A 286 4.73 7.13 6.03
C ILE A 286 4.87 5.83 5.19
N LEU A 287 5.54 4.83 5.75
CA LEU A 287 5.83 3.56 5.08
C LEU A 287 4.61 2.65 4.98
N THR A 288 3.73 2.69 5.97
CA THR A 288 2.55 1.82 6.05
C THR A 288 1.53 2.18 4.97
N PHE A 289 1.21 3.47 4.81
CA PHE A 289 0.29 3.91 3.76
C PHE A 289 0.86 3.73 2.36
N GLU A 290 2.16 3.98 2.17
CA GLU A 290 2.82 3.72 0.90
C GLU A 290 2.59 2.27 0.45
N SER A 291 2.92 1.31 1.32
CA SER A 291 2.84 -0.12 0.95
C SER A 291 1.42 -0.56 0.61
N GLY A 292 0.40 -0.08 1.34
CA GLY A 292 -0.99 -0.41 1.05
C GLY A 292 -1.54 0.26 -0.22
N LEU A 293 -1.31 1.56 -0.38
CA LEU A 293 -1.86 2.34 -1.49
C LEU A 293 -1.19 2.02 -2.82
N SER A 294 0.12 1.73 -2.84
CA SER A 294 0.83 1.28 -4.05
C SER A 294 0.22 -0.02 -4.59
N VAL A 295 -0.16 -0.96 -3.70
CA VAL A 295 -0.89 -2.17 -4.12
C VAL A 295 -2.26 -1.82 -4.69
N PHE A 296 -3.04 -0.95 -4.02
CA PHE A 296 -4.38 -0.57 -4.52
C PHE A 296 -4.31 0.06 -5.91
N LEU A 297 -3.37 0.97 -6.15
CA LEU A 297 -3.17 1.61 -7.45
C LEU A 297 -2.77 0.59 -8.52
N SER A 298 -1.87 -0.34 -8.21
CA SER A 298 -1.47 -1.39 -9.15
C SER A 298 -2.61 -2.35 -9.51
N VAL A 299 -3.50 -2.64 -8.55
CA VAL A 299 -4.72 -3.44 -8.80
C VAL A 299 -5.63 -2.72 -9.78
N TRP A 300 -5.93 -1.44 -9.54
CA TRP A 300 -6.76 -0.65 -10.45
C TRP A 300 -6.14 -0.52 -11.84
N GLY A 301 -4.82 -0.28 -11.91
CA GLY A 301 -4.07 -0.20 -13.16
C GLY A 301 -4.18 -1.49 -13.99
N ARG A 302 -3.94 -2.66 -13.37
CA ARG A 302 -4.04 -3.95 -14.07
C ARG A 302 -5.48 -4.29 -14.45
N LEU A 303 -6.45 -4.05 -13.56
CA LEU A 303 -7.87 -4.29 -13.82
C LEU A 303 -8.38 -3.45 -14.99
N ARG A 304 -8.02 -2.15 -15.03
CA ARG A 304 -8.35 -1.27 -16.15
C ARG A 304 -7.79 -1.80 -17.47
N ASN A 305 -6.55 -2.27 -17.47
CA ASN A 305 -5.91 -2.83 -18.66
C ASN A 305 -6.60 -4.12 -19.11
N ASP A 306 -6.87 -5.05 -18.21
CA ASP A 306 -7.61 -6.29 -18.53
C ASP A 306 -8.99 -5.97 -19.12
N CYS A 307 -9.75 -5.05 -18.50
CA CYS A 307 -11.05 -4.65 -19.04
C CYS A 307 -10.94 -4.01 -20.43
N THR A 308 -9.90 -3.20 -20.67
CA THR A 308 -9.67 -2.54 -21.96
C THR A 308 -9.30 -3.57 -23.05
N GLU A 309 -8.44 -4.54 -22.72
CA GLU A 309 -8.10 -5.65 -23.61
C GLU A 309 -9.34 -6.49 -23.95
N ILE A 310 -10.19 -6.80 -22.96
CA ILE A 310 -11.47 -7.48 -23.16
C ILE A 310 -12.40 -6.66 -24.06
N LEU A 311 -12.55 -5.36 -23.79
CA LEU A 311 -13.41 -4.46 -24.57
C LEU A 311 -12.96 -4.38 -26.03
N HIS A 312 -11.65 -4.26 -26.26
CA HIS A 312 -11.07 -4.27 -27.60
C HIS A 312 -11.35 -5.60 -28.29
N TRP A 313 -11.10 -6.72 -27.61
CA TRP A 313 -11.36 -8.06 -28.16
C TRP A 313 -12.84 -8.30 -28.52
N ILE A 314 -13.79 -7.83 -27.70
CA ILE A 314 -15.23 -7.92 -28.01
C ILE A 314 -15.60 -7.12 -29.27
N ARG A 315 -14.96 -5.96 -29.47
CA ARG A 315 -15.19 -5.09 -30.64
C ARG A 315 -14.55 -5.63 -31.92
N SER A 316 -13.43 -6.33 -31.80
CA SER A 316 -12.73 -6.93 -32.95
C SER A 316 -13.57 -8.04 -33.59
N SER A 317 -13.87 -7.89 -34.88
CA SER A 317 -14.72 -8.82 -35.64
C SER A 317 -14.00 -10.06 -36.18
N SER A 318 -12.72 -10.27 -35.88
CA SER A 318 -11.90 -11.31 -36.51
C SER A 318 -10.84 -11.93 -35.59
N GLY A 319 -10.83 -13.26 -35.47
CA GLY A 319 -9.66 -14.14 -35.27
C GLY A 319 -8.62 -13.83 -34.16
N GLN A 320 -8.82 -12.80 -33.34
CA GLN A 320 -7.88 -12.42 -32.30
C GLN A 320 -7.83 -13.49 -31.21
N SER A 321 -6.61 -13.80 -30.77
CA SER A 321 -6.38 -14.60 -29.58
C SER A 321 -7.11 -13.97 -28.40
N TYR A 322 -7.65 -14.83 -27.52
CA TYR A 322 -8.27 -14.37 -26.28
C TYR A 322 -7.29 -13.47 -25.49
N PRO A 323 -7.77 -12.38 -24.87
CA PRO A 323 -7.02 -11.64 -23.86
C PRO A 323 -6.47 -12.59 -22.80
N SER A 324 -5.27 -12.31 -22.29
CA SER A 324 -4.58 -13.22 -21.36
C SER A 324 -5.42 -13.58 -20.15
N VAL A 325 -6.17 -12.60 -19.61
CA VAL A 325 -7.11 -12.80 -18.50
C VAL A 325 -8.23 -13.80 -18.81
N ILE A 326 -8.79 -13.75 -20.03
CA ILE A 326 -9.82 -14.70 -20.47
C ILE A 326 -9.19 -16.08 -20.70
N ALA A 327 -8.03 -16.12 -21.35
CA ALA A 327 -7.33 -17.37 -21.61
C ALA A 327 -6.99 -18.12 -20.30
N SER A 328 -6.43 -17.43 -19.31
CA SER A 328 -6.15 -18.03 -17.99
C SER A 328 -7.40 -18.45 -17.23
N TYR A 329 -8.48 -17.66 -17.31
CA TYR A 329 -9.76 -18.02 -16.71
C TYR A 329 -10.35 -19.29 -17.36
N MET A 330 -10.29 -19.41 -18.69
CA MET A 330 -10.79 -20.59 -19.40
C MET A 330 -9.96 -21.86 -19.14
N ASP A 331 -8.66 -21.74 -18.91
CA ASP A 331 -7.75 -22.87 -18.72
C ASP A 331 -7.93 -23.55 -17.35
N GLY A 332 -8.26 -22.79 -16.30
CA GLY A 332 -8.36 -23.36 -14.95
C GLY A 332 -9.19 -22.58 -13.95
N GLY A 333 -10.00 -21.61 -14.38
CA GLY A 333 -10.81 -20.75 -13.51
C GLY A 333 -10.01 -19.78 -12.63
N ASN A 334 -8.69 -19.80 -12.76
CA ASN A 334 -7.77 -19.03 -11.92
C ASN A 334 -7.51 -17.64 -12.51
N THR A 335 -7.40 -16.65 -11.63
CA THR A 335 -7.11 -15.25 -11.99
C THR A 335 -6.14 -14.65 -10.99
N LEU A 336 -5.56 -13.49 -11.33
CA LEU A 336 -4.75 -12.70 -10.40
C LEU A 336 -5.57 -12.15 -9.21
N TYR A 337 -6.86 -11.93 -9.43
CA TYR A 337 -7.69 -11.08 -8.58
C TYR A 337 -8.34 -11.82 -7.41
N GLY A 338 -8.65 -13.11 -7.57
CA GLY A 338 -9.25 -13.91 -6.49
C GLY A 338 -8.38 -13.94 -5.23
N PRO A 339 -7.10 -14.31 -5.33
CA PRO A 339 -6.15 -14.28 -4.20
C PRO A 339 -6.01 -12.90 -3.55
N ILE A 340 -5.93 -11.83 -4.35
CA ILE A 340 -5.84 -10.46 -3.83
C ILE A 340 -7.10 -10.08 -3.06
N ALA A 341 -8.29 -10.37 -3.61
CA ALA A 341 -9.56 -10.07 -2.97
C ALA A 341 -9.67 -10.76 -1.60
N ASN A 342 -9.27 -12.04 -1.52
CA ASN A 342 -9.24 -12.79 -0.28
C ASN A 342 -8.26 -12.21 0.74
N ALA A 343 -7.09 -11.73 0.29
CA ALA A 343 -6.11 -11.12 1.16
C ALA A 343 -6.58 -9.74 1.69
N LEU A 344 -7.25 -8.94 0.84
CA LEU A 344 -7.88 -7.69 1.22
C LEU A 344 -8.97 -7.88 2.29
N ASP A 345 -9.73 -8.98 2.25
CA ASP A 345 -10.67 -9.33 3.33
C ASP A 345 -9.97 -9.53 4.68
N GLY A 346 -8.72 -10.00 4.67
CA GLY A 346 -7.87 -10.05 5.86
C GLY A 346 -7.60 -8.66 6.44
N CYS A 347 -7.23 -7.70 5.58
CA CYS A 347 -7.00 -6.31 5.96
C CYS A 347 -8.26 -5.65 6.53
N ILE A 348 -9.41 -5.84 5.86
CA ILE A 348 -10.70 -5.27 6.27
C ILE A 348 -11.13 -5.77 7.66
N ARG A 349 -10.88 -7.05 7.96
CA ARG A 349 -11.17 -7.65 9.27
C ARG A 349 -10.23 -7.15 10.36
N GLY A 350 -8.99 -6.82 10.02
CA GLY A 350 -8.00 -6.33 10.99
C GLY A 350 -8.24 -4.87 11.44
N ILE A 351 -8.96 -4.07 10.65
CA ILE A 351 -9.35 -2.70 11.02
C ILE A 351 -10.78 -2.73 11.59
N ASP A 352 -10.88 -2.79 12.92
CA ASP A 352 -12.15 -2.90 13.64
C ASP A 352 -12.97 -1.59 13.60
N PRO A 353 -14.19 -1.59 13.01
CA PRO A 353 -15.07 -0.42 13.00
C PRO A 353 -15.40 0.15 14.38
N SER A 354 -15.42 -0.68 15.44
CA SER A 354 -15.78 -0.24 16.79
C SER A 354 -14.85 0.85 17.33
N ARG A 355 -13.60 0.89 16.85
CA ARG A 355 -12.59 1.88 17.24
C ARG A 355 -12.82 3.27 16.67
N PHE A 356 -13.64 3.38 15.64
CA PHE A 356 -14.04 4.63 14.99
C PHE A 356 -15.44 5.05 15.43
N MET A 357 -16.20 4.12 16.01
CA MET A 357 -17.53 4.35 16.55
C MET A 357 -17.46 4.55 18.07
N SER A 358 -16.87 5.66 18.52
CA SER A 358 -17.03 6.09 19.92
C SER A 358 -17.53 7.53 20.04
N LYS A 359 -18.81 7.60 20.41
CA LYS A 359 -19.57 8.64 21.14
C LYS A 359 -19.72 10.02 20.48
N THR A 360 -20.70 10.10 19.56
CA THR A 360 -21.64 11.25 19.56
C THR A 360 -22.33 11.38 20.89
#